data_AF-A0A843DYB6-F1
#
_entry.id   AF-A0A843DYB6-F1
#
_cell.length_a   1.000
_cell.length_b   1.000
_cell.length_c   1.000
_cell.angle_alpha   90.00
_cell.angle_beta   90.00
_cell.angle_gamma   90.00
#
_symmetry.space_group_name_H-M   'P 1'
#
loop_
_entity.id
_entity.type
_entity.pdbx_description
1 polymer ?
#
loop_
_entity_poly.entity_id
_entity_poly.type
_entity_poly.pdbx_seq_one_letter_code
_entity_poly.pdbx_strand_id
1 'polypeptide(L)'
;MGRRVVAFAPGHISGYFQRIDGTTTGSTGSIGAGIVINRGVTLTMTEGDSSCISVKNSDTDGWLIKEVLRTLGVSASVTVDAAMPIGAGFGMSAAGLLAAYHAANRLFDLGYS
;
A
#
# COMPACT_ATOMS: atom_id res chain seq x y z
N MET A 1 -13.86 10.52 18.17
CA MET A 1 -12.78 9.58 17.83
C MET A 1 -13.20 8.93 16.52
N GLY A 2 -12.47 9.19 15.42
CA GLY A 2 -12.87 8.80 14.06
C GLY A 2 -12.92 7.28 13.88
N ARG A 3 -13.54 6.83 12.79
CA ARG A 3 -13.56 5.40 12.43
C ARG A 3 -12.13 4.90 12.23
N ARG A 4 -11.91 3.60 12.48
CA ARG A 4 -10.60 2.96 12.33
C ARG A 4 -10.72 1.66 11.54
N VAL A 5 -9.82 1.47 10.60
CA VAL A 5 -9.69 0.24 9.79
C VAL A 5 -8.26 -0.27 9.88
N VAL A 6 -8.12 -1.60 9.92
CA VAL A 6 -6.84 -2.28 9.77
C VAL A 6 -6.92 -3.15 8.52
N ALA A 7 -5.96 -2.98 7.62
CA ALA A 7 -5.86 -3.76 6.39
C ALA A 7 -4.50 -4.47 6.34
N PHE A 8 -4.50 -5.69 5.81
CA PHE A 8 -3.29 -6.45 5.55
C PHE A 8 -3.17 -6.70 4.05
N ALA A 9 -1.97 -6.54 3.51
CA ALA A 9 -1.62 -6.99 2.17
C ALA A 9 -0.35 -7.84 2.24
N PRO A 10 -0.33 -9.04 1.63
CA PRO A 10 0.82 -9.92 1.66
C PRO A 10 1.95 -9.40 0.76
N GLY A 11 3.18 -9.78 1.09
CA GLY A 11 4.34 -9.60 0.23
C GLY A 11 4.31 -10.56 -0.95
N HIS A 12 5.07 -10.20 -1.99
CA HIS A 12 5.20 -10.99 -3.21
C HIS A 12 6.67 -11.04 -3.64
N ILE A 13 7.14 -12.21 -4.02
CA ILE A 13 8.49 -12.45 -4.54
C ILE A 13 8.35 -12.96 -5.98
N SER A 14 8.86 -12.19 -6.93
CA SER A 14 8.93 -12.63 -8.34
C SER A 14 10.06 -13.65 -8.52
N GLY A 15 9.76 -14.78 -9.17
CA GLY A 15 10.77 -15.78 -9.55
C GLY A 15 11.43 -15.46 -10.88
N TYR A 16 10.62 -15.32 -11.93
CA TYR A 16 11.05 -14.86 -13.24
C TYR A 16 10.03 -13.87 -13.80
N PHE A 17 10.50 -12.88 -14.56
CA PHE A 17 9.64 -11.90 -15.19
C PHE A 17 10.29 -11.27 -16.42
N GLN A 18 9.44 -10.80 -17.33
CA GLN A 18 9.77 -9.89 -18.41
C GLN A 18 9.01 -8.59 -18.15
N ARG A 19 9.73 -7.46 -18.10
CA ARG A 19 9.13 -6.13 -18.05
C ARG A 19 8.47 -5.83 -19.40
N ILE A 20 7.26 -5.30 -19.36
CA ILE A 20 6.48 -4.85 -20.52
C ILE A 20 6.22 -3.36 -20.36
N ASP A 21 6.87 -2.54 -21.18
CA ASP A 21 6.65 -1.11 -21.19
C ASP A 21 5.44 -0.77 -22.10
N GLY A 22 4.44 -0.11 -21.51
CA GLY A 22 3.27 0.37 -22.23
C GLY A 22 3.35 1.86 -22.53
N THR A 23 2.42 2.37 -23.35
CA THR A 23 2.31 3.82 -23.61
C THR A 23 1.60 4.57 -22.47
N THR A 24 0.95 3.84 -21.56
CA THR A 24 0.22 4.36 -20.40
C THR A 24 0.59 3.57 -19.15
N THR A 25 0.26 4.10 -17.97
CA THR A 25 0.45 3.40 -16.69
C THR A 25 -0.32 2.08 -16.63
N GLY A 26 -1.56 2.05 -17.16
CA GLY A 26 -2.39 0.85 -17.19
C GLY A 26 -1.95 -0.21 -18.22
N SER A 27 -1.12 0.15 -19.20
CA SER A 27 -0.53 -0.80 -20.16
C SER A 27 0.89 -1.21 -19.82
N THR A 28 1.49 -0.63 -18.78
CA THR A 28 2.84 -0.95 -18.29
C THR A 28 2.77 -2.00 -17.19
N GLY A 29 3.61 -3.03 -17.26
CA GLY A 29 3.61 -4.10 -16.28
C GLY A 29 4.72 -5.13 -16.51
N SER A 30 4.43 -6.38 -16.15
CA SER A 30 5.34 -7.50 -16.36
C SER A 30 4.60 -8.82 -16.54
N ILE A 31 5.16 -9.73 -17.33
CA ILE A 31 4.70 -11.13 -17.45
C ILE A 31 5.70 -12.02 -16.73
N GLY A 32 5.24 -13.00 -15.95
CA GLY A 32 6.14 -13.86 -15.18
C GLY A 32 5.40 -14.75 -14.19
N ALA A 33 6.14 -15.27 -13.20
CA ALA A 33 5.59 -16.01 -12.08
C ALA A 33 6.32 -15.67 -10.78
N GLY A 34 5.64 -15.86 -9.66
CA GLY A 34 6.15 -15.57 -8.33
C GLY A 34 5.35 -16.29 -7.24
N ILE A 35 5.71 -16.00 -6.00
CA ILE A 35 5.05 -16.54 -4.82
C ILE A 35 4.55 -15.40 -3.92
N VAL A 36 3.37 -15.60 -3.36
CA VAL A 36 2.84 -14.76 -2.29
C VAL A 36 3.29 -15.35 -0.95
N ILE A 37 3.78 -14.50 -0.05
CA ILE A 37 4.25 -14.92 1.27
C ILE A 37 3.30 -14.45 2.37
N ASN A 38 3.29 -15.16 3.50
CA ASN A 38 2.45 -14.81 4.65
C ASN A 38 2.99 -13.64 5.49
N ARG A 39 4.07 -13.00 5.05
CA ARG A 39 4.62 -11.75 5.60
C ARG A 39 4.25 -10.62 4.65
N GLY A 40 3.92 -9.45 5.18
CA GLY A 40 3.45 -8.35 4.35
C GLY A 40 3.40 -7.03 5.11
N VAL A 41 2.49 -6.17 4.71
CA VAL A 41 2.25 -4.88 5.35
C VAL A 41 0.91 -4.91 6.07
N THR A 42 0.94 -4.53 7.34
CA THR A 42 -0.25 -4.22 8.13
C THR A 42 -0.37 -2.70 8.22
N LEU A 43 -1.47 -2.17 7.71
CA LEU A 43 -1.76 -0.74 7.71
C LEU A 43 -2.95 -0.46 8.63
N THR A 44 -2.76 0.47 9.56
CA THR A 44 -3.84 1.01 10.38
C THR A 44 -4.18 2.41 9.89
N MET A 45 -5.45 2.65 9.57
CA MET A 45 -5.95 3.95 9.13
C MET A 45 -7.05 4.42 10.08
N THR A 46 -6.95 5.65 10.56
CA THR A 46 -7.95 6.30 11.40
C THR A 46 -8.36 7.62 10.76
N GLU A 47 -9.65 7.84 10.61
CA GLU A 47 -10.22 9.05 10.04
C GLU A 47 -9.83 10.29 10.88
N GLY A 48 -9.50 11.38 10.21
CA GLY A 48 -9.14 12.64 10.87
C GLY A 48 -9.04 13.82 9.91
N ASP A 49 -9.05 15.04 10.46
CA ASP A 49 -9.11 16.28 9.67
C ASP A 49 -7.81 16.58 8.90
N SER A 50 -6.69 16.02 9.35
CA SER A 50 -5.38 16.18 8.71
C SER A 50 -4.70 14.83 8.49
N SER A 51 -3.90 14.75 7.43
CA SER A 51 -3.15 13.55 7.09
C SER A 51 -1.85 13.47 7.88
N CYS A 52 -1.67 12.38 8.63
CA CYS A 52 -0.44 12.09 9.37
C CYS A 52 0.00 10.67 9.08
N ILE A 53 1.21 10.46 8.57
CA ILE A 53 1.68 9.14 8.16
C ILE A 53 2.94 8.80 8.94
N SER A 54 2.95 7.61 9.53
CA SER A 54 4.09 7.01 10.22
C SER A 54 4.38 5.65 9.62
N VAL A 55 5.62 5.43 9.19
CA VAL A 55 6.12 4.12 8.75
C VAL A 55 7.03 3.60 9.86
N LYS A 56 6.68 2.44 10.43
CA LYS A 56 7.52 1.84 11.49
C LYS A 56 8.80 1.29 10.89
N ASN A 57 9.89 1.41 11.66
CA ASN A 57 11.19 0.79 11.37
C ASN A 57 11.76 1.13 9.97
N SER A 58 11.42 2.31 9.44
CA SER A 58 11.93 2.81 8.16
C SER A 58 11.98 4.33 8.16
N ASP A 59 13.03 4.90 7.58
CA ASP A 59 13.17 6.35 7.35
C ASP A 59 12.42 6.82 6.08
N THR A 60 11.54 5.99 5.53
CA THR A 60 10.70 6.38 4.40
C THR A 60 9.66 7.41 4.84
N ASP A 61 9.54 8.49 4.06
CA ASP A 61 8.65 9.64 4.30
C ASP A 61 7.14 9.37 4.05
N GLY A 62 6.80 8.12 3.74
CA GLY A 62 5.44 7.66 3.46
C GLY A 62 4.80 8.32 2.24
N TRP A 63 5.58 8.87 1.29
CA TRP A 63 5.06 9.60 0.13
C TRP A 63 4.00 8.82 -0.66
N LEU A 64 4.17 7.51 -0.79
CA LEU A 64 3.26 6.65 -1.51
C LEU A 64 1.86 6.62 -0.87
N ILE A 65 1.80 6.66 0.46
CA ILE A 65 0.54 6.70 1.22
C ILE A 65 -0.08 8.10 1.14
N LYS A 66 0.73 9.15 1.17
CA LYS A 66 0.26 10.54 0.93
C LYS A 66 -0.44 10.63 -0.41
N GLU A 67 0.15 10.01 -1.43
CA GLU A 67 -0.40 9.99 -2.78
C GLU A 67 -1.75 9.26 -2.84
N VAL A 68 -1.90 8.11 -2.16
CA VAL A 68 -3.21 7.42 -2.08
C VAL A 68 -4.28 8.32 -1.47
N LEU A 69 -4.00 8.93 -0.32
CA LEU A 69 -4.95 9.83 0.35
C LEU A 69 -5.32 11.01 -0.55
N ARG A 70 -4.33 11.58 -1.24
CA ARG A 70 -4.52 12.68 -2.20
C ARG A 70 -5.36 12.26 -3.41
N THR A 71 -5.07 11.11 -4.01
CA THR A 71 -5.78 10.56 -5.17
C THR A 71 -7.25 10.28 -4.84
N LEU A 72 -7.52 9.80 -3.63
CA LEU A 72 -8.88 9.51 -3.16
C LEU A 72 -9.60 10.74 -2.57
N GLY A 73 -8.90 11.85 -2.36
CA GLY A 73 -9.46 13.08 -1.78
C GLY A 73 -9.87 12.95 -0.30
N VAL A 74 -9.15 12.14 0.47
CA VAL A 74 -9.48 11.84 1.88
C VAL A 74 -8.32 12.20 2.82
N SER A 75 -8.63 12.43 4.11
CA SER A 75 -7.66 12.73 5.16
C SER A 75 -7.70 11.68 6.27
N ALA A 76 -6.54 11.14 6.64
CA ALA A 76 -6.45 10.13 7.69
C ALA A 76 -5.08 10.11 8.38
N SER A 77 -5.08 9.66 9.64
CA SER A 77 -3.87 9.20 10.31
C SER A 77 -3.57 7.75 9.92
N VAL A 78 -2.36 7.48 9.43
CA VAL A 78 -1.94 6.19 8.91
C VAL A 78 -0.69 5.71 9.61
N THR A 79 -0.72 4.48 10.11
CA THR A 79 0.46 3.76 10.58
C THR A 79 0.71 2.56 9.68
N VAL A 80 1.92 2.47 9.14
CA VAL A 80 2.36 1.38 8.26
C VAL A 80 3.37 0.52 9.03
N ASP A 81 3.11 -0.78 9.06
CA ASP A 81 3.99 -1.78 9.68
C ASP A 81 4.38 -2.83 8.63
N ALA A 82 5.63 -2.75 8.16
CA ALA A 82 6.17 -3.68 7.17
C ALA A 82 6.94 -4.80 7.87
N ALA A 83 6.52 -6.05 7.65
CA ALA A 83 7.14 -7.21 8.30
C ALA A 83 8.53 -7.57 7.73
N MET A 84 8.96 -6.95 6.62
CA MET A 84 10.24 -7.17 5.95
C MET A 84 10.81 -5.84 5.45
N PRO A 85 12.12 -5.75 5.16
CA PRO A 85 12.74 -4.53 4.66
C PRO A 85 12.15 -4.07 3.31
N ILE A 86 11.80 -2.79 3.23
CA ILE A 86 11.42 -2.13 1.98
C ILE A 86 12.64 -2.07 1.06
N GLY A 87 12.47 -2.39 -0.22
CA GLY A 87 13.56 -2.41 -1.20
C GLY A 87 14.33 -3.73 -1.30
N ALA A 88 14.09 -4.70 -0.42
CA ALA A 88 14.76 -6.01 -0.44
C ALA A 88 14.08 -7.06 -1.35
N GLY A 89 13.20 -6.65 -2.28
CA GLY A 89 12.57 -7.55 -3.25
C GLY A 89 11.32 -8.32 -2.77
N PHE A 90 10.81 -8.07 -1.56
CA PHE A 90 9.60 -8.73 -1.02
C PHE A 90 8.27 -8.07 -1.41
N GLY A 91 8.29 -7.05 -2.28
CA GLY A 91 7.08 -6.35 -2.71
C GLY A 91 6.41 -5.50 -1.62
N MET A 92 7.13 -5.10 -0.57
CA MET A 92 6.55 -4.38 0.58
C MET A 92 5.94 -3.01 0.21
N SER A 93 6.51 -2.30 -0.77
CA SER A 93 5.92 -1.04 -1.26
C SER A 93 4.57 -1.25 -1.94
N ALA A 94 4.48 -2.26 -2.81
CA ALA A 94 3.23 -2.63 -3.48
C ALA A 94 2.18 -3.14 -2.48
N ALA A 95 2.60 -3.96 -1.50
CA ALA A 95 1.73 -4.39 -0.41
C ALA A 95 1.20 -3.19 0.40
N GLY A 96 2.07 -2.24 0.77
CA GLY A 96 1.66 -1.03 1.46
C GLY A 96 0.67 -0.18 0.68
N LEU A 97 0.87 -0.03 -0.63
CA LEU A 97 -0.07 0.66 -1.52
C LEU A 97 -1.44 -0.02 -1.54
N LEU A 98 -1.47 -1.35 -1.72
CA LEU A 98 -2.70 -2.12 -1.76
C LEU A 98 -3.45 -2.07 -0.43
N ALA A 99 -2.74 -2.20 0.69
CA ALA A 99 -3.31 -2.08 2.03
C ALA A 99 -3.90 -0.67 2.26
N ALA A 100 -3.26 0.37 1.74
CA ALA A 100 -3.74 1.75 1.87
C ALA A 100 -5.03 1.99 1.09
N TYR A 101 -5.07 1.59 -0.19
CA TYR A 101 -6.30 1.69 -1.00
C TYR A 101 -7.44 0.88 -0.37
N HIS A 102 -7.15 -0.35 0.08
CA HIS A 102 -8.17 -1.19 0.71
C HIS A 102 -8.70 -0.58 2.01
N ALA A 103 -7.81 -0.08 2.87
CA ALA A 103 -8.19 0.58 4.11
C ALA A 103 -9.00 1.86 3.86
N ALA A 104 -8.56 2.72 2.93
CA ALA A 104 -9.26 3.96 2.60
C ALA A 104 -10.64 3.68 2.02
N ASN A 105 -10.74 2.74 1.06
CA ASN A 105 -12.01 2.33 0.48
C ASN A 105 -13.02 1.86 1.54
N ARG A 106 -12.57 1.06 2.52
CA ARG A 106 -13.41 0.58 3.64
C ARG A 106 -13.73 1.66 4.67
N LEU A 107 -12.76 2.53 4.98
CA LEU A 107 -12.90 3.56 6.00
C LEU A 107 -13.88 4.65 5.57
N PHE A 108 -13.78 5.08 4.31
CA PHE A 108 -14.59 6.16 3.72
C PHE A 108 -15.77 5.66 2.87
N ASP A 109 -15.97 4.34 2.78
CA ASP A 109 -17.07 3.71 2.04
C ASP A 109 -17.14 4.15 0.57
N LEU A 110 -15.98 4.13 -0.12
CA LEU A 110 -15.83 4.69 -1.46
C LEU A 110 -16.41 3.80 -2.58
N GLY A 111 -16.81 2.57 -2.27
CA GLY A 111 -17.48 1.67 -3.22
C GLY A 111 -16.59 1.07 -4.31
N TYR A 112 -15.26 1.16 -4.20
CA TYR A 112 -14.34 0.49 -5.13
C TYR A 112 -14.31 -1.02 -4.84
N SER A 113 -14.37 -1.84 -5.90
CA SER A 113 -14.37 -3.31 -5.85
C SER A 113 -13.10 -3.90 -6.45
#